data_AF-C6ZW51-F1
#
_entry.id   AF-C6ZW51-F1
#
_cell.length_a   1.000
_cell.length_b   1.000
_cell.length_c   1.000
_cell.angle_alpha   90.00
_cell.angle_beta   90.00
_cell.angle_gamma   90.00
#
_symmetry.space_group_name_H-M   'P 1'
#
loop_
_entity.id
_entity.type
_entity.pdbx_description
1 polymer ?
#
loop_
_entity_poly.entity_id
_entity_poly.type
_entity_poly.pdbx_seq_one_letter_code
_entity_poly.pdbx_strand_id
1 'polypeptide(L)' 'DYYLHEAGLENGDVASDHYHRYEEDIRMMKEGGQNSYRFSLSWPRIIKNRQGDINLKGIEFYQNLLDTCKNLILSRL' A
#
# COMPACT_ATOMS: atom_id res chain seq x y z
N ASP A 1 7.06 1.65 13.96
CA ASP A 1 8.51 1.75 13.66
C ASP A 1 9.33 1.77 14.94
N TYR A 2 9.24 2.80 15.79
CA TYR A 2 10.04 2.92 17.03
C TYR A 2 10.15 1.65 17.88
N TYR A 3 9.02 1.05 18.26
CA TYR A 3 8.99 -0.07 19.21
C TYR A 3 9.85 -1.27 18.79
N LEU A 4 9.73 -1.71 17.53
CA LEU A 4 10.45 -2.90 17.04
C LEU A 4 11.94 -2.60 16.81
N HIS A 5 12.27 -1.38 16.39
CA HIS A 5 13.66 -0.94 16.19
C HIS A 5 14.43 -0.88 17.51
N GLU A 6 13.85 -0.23 18.53
CA GLU A 6 14.47 -0.11 19.85
C GLU A 6 14.68 -1.47 20.52
N ALA A 7 13.73 -2.39 20.31
CA ALA A 7 13.82 -3.75 20.84
C ALA A 7 14.77 -4.65 20.04
N GLY A 8 15.33 -4.21 18.91
CA GLY A 8 16.17 -5.04 18.03
C GLY A 8 15.43 -6.25 17.45
N LEU A 9 14.12 -6.13 17.24
CA LEU A 9 13.27 -7.20 16.71
C LEU A 9 13.03 -7.05 15.21
N GLU A 10 12.55 -8.12 14.57
CA GLU A 10 12.08 -8.08 13.19
C GLU A 10 11.00 -6.98 13.02
N ASN A 11 11.12 -6.21 11.95
CA ASN A 11 10.35 -4.99 11.74
C ASN A 11 9.69 -4.95 10.34
N GLY A 12 8.99 -3.85 10.06
CA GLY A 12 8.24 -3.66 8.82
C GLY A 12 8.96 -2.85 7.75
N ASP A 13 10.30 -2.68 7.83
CA ASP A 13 11.04 -1.79 6.92
C ASP A 13 10.94 -2.25 5.46
N VAL A 14 10.97 -3.57 5.25
CA VAL A 14 10.75 -4.21 3.95
C VAL A 14 9.37 -4.88 3.90
N ALA A 15 9.02 -5.66 4.93
CA ALA A 15 7.81 -6.51 4.96
C ALA A 15 7.71 -7.38 3.68
N SER A 16 6.54 -7.43 3.02
CA SER A 16 6.36 -8.14 1.74
C SER A 16 6.78 -7.32 0.51
N ASP A 17 7.38 -6.15 0.71
CA ASP A 17 7.75 -5.20 -0.34
C ASP A 17 6.58 -4.73 -1.24
N HIS A 18 5.36 -4.69 -0.67
CA HIS A 18 4.14 -4.30 -1.39
C HIS A 18 4.24 -2.89 -2.00
N TYR A 19 5.08 -2.02 -1.44
CA TYR A 19 5.29 -0.67 -1.98
C TYR A 19 5.81 -0.69 -3.43
N HIS A 20 6.64 -1.68 -3.78
CA HIS A 20 7.19 -1.82 -5.13
C HIS A 20 6.47 -2.90 -5.96
N ARG A 21 5.77 -3.84 -5.30
CA ARG A 21 5.23 -5.05 -5.94
C ARG A 21 3.70 -5.12 -6.03
N TYR A 22 2.97 -4.08 -5.63
CA TYR A 22 1.50 -4.12 -5.59
C TYR A 22 0.83 -4.50 -6.91
N GLU A 23 1.41 -4.16 -8.07
CA GLU A 23 0.85 -4.55 -9.37
C GLU A 23 0.90 -6.05 -9.61
N GLU A 24 1.99 -6.69 -9.15
CA GLU A 24 2.13 -8.14 -9.21
C GLU A 24 1.12 -8.83 -8.29
N ASP A 25 1.02 -8.34 -7.04
CA ASP A 25 0.09 -8.88 -6.05
C ASP A 25 -1.35 -8.79 -6.56
N ILE A 26 -1.76 -7.65 -7.12
CA ILE A 26 -3.13 -7.44 -7.64
C ILE A 26 -3.39 -8.31 -8.88
N ARG A 27 -2.39 -8.51 -9.75
CA ARG A 27 -2.53 -9.42 -10.89
C ARG A 27 -2.77 -10.86 -10.44
N MET A 28 -1.97 -11.33 -9.47
CA MET A 28 -2.15 -12.67 -8.89
C MET A 28 -3.50 -12.81 -8.19
N MET A 29 -3.97 -11.78 -7.49
CA MET A 29 -5.33 -11.75 -6.94
C MET A 29 -6.40 -11.84 -8.03
N LYS A 30 -6.21 -11.17 -9.18
CA LYS A 30 -7.18 -11.29 -10.28
C LYS A 30 -7.20 -12.71 -10.85
N GLU A 31 -6.03 -13.30 -11.06
CA GLU A 31 -5.87 -14.67 -11.59
C GLU A 31 -6.46 -15.72 -10.63
N GLY A 32 -6.37 -15.48 -9.32
CA GLY A 32 -6.99 -16.32 -8.30
C GLY A 32 -8.51 -16.18 -8.16
N GLY A 33 -9.15 -15.24 -8.88
CA GLY A 33 -10.60 -15.04 -8.88
C GLY A 33 -11.13 -14.06 -7.83
N GLN A 34 -10.27 -13.33 -7.13
CA GLN A 34 -10.66 -12.32 -6.15
C GLN A 34 -11.32 -11.12 -6.86
N ASN A 35 -12.40 -10.62 -6.30
CA ASN A 35 -13.19 -9.50 -6.84
C ASN A 35 -13.13 -8.23 -5.97
N SER A 36 -12.38 -8.27 -4.88
CA SER A 36 -12.21 -7.16 -3.94
C SER A 36 -10.83 -7.22 -3.31
N TYR A 37 -10.27 -6.05 -3.02
CA TYR A 37 -9.02 -5.92 -2.28
C TYR A 37 -9.22 -4.92 -1.15
N ARG A 38 -9.00 -5.39 0.08
CA ARG A 38 -9.06 -4.56 1.28
C ARG A 38 -7.63 -4.28 1.76
N PHE A 39 -7.27 -3.00 1.80
CA PHE A 39 -5.99 -2.54 2.31
C PHE A 39 -6.17 -1.34 3.24
N SER A 40 -5.12 -0.97 3.95
CA SER A 40 -5.09 0.19 4.85
C SER A 40 -4.26 1.32 4.26
N LEU A 41 -4.60 2.56 4.59
CA LEU A 41 -3.76 3.72 4.36
C LEU A 41 -2.87 3.98 5.58
N SER A 42 -1.55 4.00 5.36
CA SER A 42 -0.58 4.43 6.37
C SER A 42 -0.62 5.94 6.55
N TRP A 43 -1.07 6.40 7.72
CA TRP A 43 -1.09 7.81 8.10
C TRP A 43 0.24 8.53 7.86
N PRO A 44 1.40 8.06 8.39
CA PRO A 44 2.67 8.77 8.21
C PRO A 44 3.15 8.82 6.75
N ARG A 45 2.60 7.97 5.87
CA ARG A 45 2.86 8.03 4.43
C ARG A 45 2.14 9.20 3.77
N ILE A 46 0.96 9.58 4.27
CA ILE A 46 0.13 10.68 3.74
C ILE A 46 0.48 12.01 4.41
N ILE A 47 0.61 11.99 5.74
CA ILE A 47 0.86 13.16 6.57
C ILE A 47 2.24 13.01 7.21
N LYS A 48 3.18 13.89 6.86
CA LYS A 48 4.60 13.79 7.23
C LYS A 48 4.85 14.07 8.71
N ASN A 49 4.06 14.95 9.31
CA ASN A 49 4.28 15.47 10.66
C ASN A 49 2.97 15.88 11.33
N ARG A 50 3.06 16.28 12.61
CA ARG A 50 1.89 16.66 13.42
C ARG A 50 1.20 17.93 12.93
N GLN A 51 1.88 18.73 12.12
CA GLN A 51 1.37 19.98 11.55
C GLN A 51 0.42 19.73 10.36
N GLY A 52 0.40 18.52 9.82
CA GLY A 52 -0.50 18.17 8.71
C GLY A 52 0.15 18.27 7.33
N ASP A 53 1.48 18.40 7.24
CA ASP A 53 2.15 18.54 5.95
C ASP A 53 1.92 17.29 5.08
N ILE A 54 1.39 17.52 3.88
CA ILE A 54 1.03 16.45 2.96
C ILE A 54 2.25 15.91 2.22
N ASN A 55 2.33 14.59 2.08
CA ASN A 55 3.29 13.91 1.23
C ASN A 55 2.65 13.53 -0.12
N LEU A 56 2.87 14.35 -1.14
CA LEU A 56 2.32 14.12 -2.48
C LEU A 56 2.76 12.78 -3.09
N LYS A 57 3.99 12.33 -2.85
CA LYS A 57 4.45 11.00 -3.31
C LYS A 57 3.70 9.85 -2.62
N GLY A 58 3.32 10.05 -1.35
CA GLY A 58 2.49 9.10 -0.63
C GLY A 58 1.07 9.03 -1.18
N ILE A 59 0.51 10.19 -1.56
CA ILE A 59 -0.79 10.26 -2.25
C ILE A 59 -0.72 9.56 -3.61
N GLU A 60 0.30 9.87 -4.41
CA GLU A 60 0.53 9.26 -5.73
C GLU A 60 0.60 7.73 -5.66
N PHE A 61 1.32 7.19 -4.67
CA PHE A 61 1.36 5.75 -4.44
C PHE A 61 -0.04 5.14 -4.26
N TYR A 62 -0.89 5.73 -3.43
CA TYR A 62 -2.24 5.20 -3.21
C TYR A 62 -3.17 5.44 -4.40
N GLN A 63 -2.98 6.52 -5.17
CA GLN A 63 -3.70 6.74 -6.43
C GLN A 63 -3.36 5.64 -7.43
N ASN A 64 -2.08 5.35 -7.64
CA ASN A 64 -1.63 4.27 -8.53
C ASN A 64 -2.17 2.90 -8.06
N LEU A 65 -2.13 2.63 -6.75
CA LEU A 65 -2.68 1.41 -6.18
C LEU A 65 -4.18 1.25 -6.46
N LEU A 66 -4.97 2.31 -6.27
CA LEU A 66 -6.40 2.34 -6.54
C LEU A 66 -6.70 2.17 -8.04
N ASP A 67 -5.93 2.84 -8.91
CA ASP A 67 -6.08 2.71 -10.36
C ASP A 67 -5.77 1.28 -10.82
N THR A 68 -4.72 0.65 -10.29
CA THR A 68 -4.42 -0.75 -10.56
C THR A 68 -5.55 -1.68 -10.11
N CYS A 69 -6.14 -1.44 -8.93
CA CYS A 69 -7.32 -2.19 -8.50
C CYS A 69 -8.50 -2.02 -9.45
N LYS A 70 -8.78 -0.78 -9.87
CA LYS A 70 -9.87 -0.47 -10.80
C LYS A 70 -9.68 -1.16 -12.15
N ASN A 71 -8.45 -1.12 -12.67
CA ASN A 71 -8.12 -1.67 -13.99
C ASN A 71 -8.12 -3.21 -14.02
N LEU A 72 -7.67 -3.87 -12.95
CA LEU A 72 -7.52 -5.33 -12.95
C LEU A 72 -8.68 -6.05 -12.25
N ILE A 73 -9.16 -5.54 -11.13
CA ILE A 73 -10.19 -6.21 -10.33
C ILE A 73 -11.60 -5.82 -10.83
N LEU A 74 -11.85 -4.52 -11.05
CA LEU A 74 -13.19 -3.98 -11.32
C LEU A 74 -13.59 -3.90 -12.80
N SER A 75 -12.70 -4.19 -13.74
CA SER A 75 -12.91 -4.07 -15.20
C SER A 75 -13.86 -5.10 -15.85
N ARG A 76 -14.69 -5.79 -15.06
CA ARG A 76 -15.71 -6.75 -15.55
C ARG A 76 -17.16 -6.36 -15.22
N LEU A 77 -17.42 -5.10 -14.90
CA LEU A 77 -18.76 -4.50 -14.94
C LEU A 77 -18.89 -3.69 -16.24
#